data_AF-A0A8H4PMQ1-F1
#
_entry.id   AF-A0A8H4PMQ1-F1
#
_cell.length_a   1.000
_cell.length_b   1.000
_cell.length_c   1.000
_cell.angle_alpha   90.00
_cell.angle_beta   90.00
_cell.angle_gamma   90.00
#
_symmetry.space_group_name_H-M   'P 1'
#
loop_
_entity.id
_entity.type
_entity.pdbx_description
1 polymer ?
#
loop_
_entity_poly.entity_id
_entity_poly.type
_entity_poly.pdbx_seq_one_letter_code
_entity_poly.pdbx_strand_id
1 'polypeptide(L)'
;MDMLQPDLSTTRVPRVMFTVAFDPPVVLPQNDWSRLYMYANVNPPNIELSHRGAPPTYDGLLFPIPFGVRVDPSEPRAISRRRRVRVYTEDRKPVVSQHHNTLFIYKPIYSQVVSETAFSHPRQLVDMLPLLRQYAFLSTLLENSFGSKTSDSLSPAQNKSPGEGTKPKSQITTTKDQVARFMEMEEPGKQPDTTLEEKMSMDVILWVHPLPHLQVVFPMGKATANITLKILEGGTVEVVDDNILGENAHGAANGKRRAFTKESLGRALEHMEDLCKWVEWIRTRLSD
;
A
#
# COMPACT_ATOMS: atom_id res chain seq x y z
N MET A 1 -39.07 30.90 -34.99
CA MET A 1 -39.39 29.54 -35.49
C MET A 1 -38.36 28.61 -34.92
N ASP A 2 -38.68 28.02 -33.77
CA ASP A 2 -37.85 27.03 -33.10
C ASP A 2 -38.02 25.69 -33.81
N MET A 3 -36.92 25.10 -34.28
CA MET A 3 -36.93 23.75 -34.81
C MET A 3 -37.07 22.76 -33.65
N LEU A 4 -38.26 22.20 -33.51
CA LEU A 4 -38.53 21.03 -32.69
C LEU A 4 -37.76 19.82 -33.25
N GLN A 5 -36.91 19.22 -32.43
CA GLN A 5 -36.34 17.91 -32.70
C GLN A 5 -37.44 16.83 -32.57
N PRO A 6 -37.42 15.76 -33.39
CA PRO A 6 -38.48 14.75 -33.44
C PRO A 6 -38.37 13.67 -32.35
N ASP A 7 -37.51 13.86 -31.34
CA ASP A 7 -37.43 12.99 -30.16
C ASP A 7 -37.68 13.88 -28.94
N LEU A 8 -38.77 13.63 -28.21
CA LEU A 8 -39.18 14.31 -26.99
C LEU A 8 -38.22 14.09 -25.79
N SER A 9 -36.94 13.79 -26.04
CA SER A 9 -35.92 13.71 -25.01
C SER A 9 -35.31 15.10 -24.73
N THR A 10 -35.61 15.63 -23.53
CA THR A 10 -34.98 16.84 -22.95
C THR A 10 -33.52 16.61 -22.54
N THR A 11 -32.89 15.52 -22.99
CA THR A 11 -31.47 15.28 -22.75
C THR A 11 -30.65 16.08 -23.75
N ARG A 12 -30.29 17.32 -23.38
CA ARG A 12 -29.11 17.98 -23.94
C ARG A 12 -27.92 17.04 -23.75
N VAL A 13 -27.58 16.29 -24.79
CA VAL A 13 -26.32 15.53 -24.83
C VAL A 13 -25.19 16.56 -24.64
N PRO A 14 -24.29 16.42 -23.65
CA PRO A 14 -23.19 17.35 -23.51
C PRO A 14 -22.34 17.26 -24.79
N ARG A 15 -22.19 18.37 -25.51
CA ARG A 15 -21.42 18.40 -26.77
C ARG A 15 -19.93 18.11 -26.57
N VAL A 16 -19.43 18.15 -25.33
CA VAL A 16 -18.09 17.77 -24.90
C VAL A 16 -18.20 17.27 -23.45
N MET A 17 -17.63 16.11 -23.13
CA MET A 17 -17.44 15.66 -21.73
C MET A 17 -15.95 15.56 -21.45
N PHE A 18 -15.49 16.14 -20.35
CA PHE A 18 -14.14 15.92 -19.87
C PHE A 18 -14.14 14.67 -19.01
N THR A 19 -13.18 13.78 -19.25
CA THR A 19 -12.99 12.57 -18.47
C THR A 19 -11.58 12.56 -17.95
N VAL A 20 -11.40 12.22 -16.69
CA VAL A 20 -10.09 11.90 -16.11
C VAL A 20 -10.00 10.39 -15.97
N ALA A 21 -8.85 9.83 -16.36
CA ALA A 21 -8.50 8.46 -16.09
C ALA A 21 -7.43 8.44 -14.99
N PHE A 22 -7.61 7.55 -14.01
CA PHE A 22 -6.69 7.36 -12.90
C PHE A 22 -5.80 6.14 -13.17
N ASP A 23 -4.50 6.39 -13.25
CA ASP A 23 -3.48 5.36 -13.39
C ASP A 23 -2.42 5.54 -12.29
N PRO A 24 -2.39 4.68 -11.25
CA PRO A 24 -3.24 3.51 -11.07
C PRO A 24 -4.69 3.86 -10.65
N PRO A 25 -5.67 2.95 -10.87
CA PRO A 25 -7.02 3.11 -10.36
C PRO A 25 -7.04 3.26 -8.83
N VAL A 26 -7.96 4.08 -8.31
CA VAL A 26 -8.05 4.37 -6.88
C VAL A 26 -9.18 3.56 -6.24
N VAL A 27 -8.89 2.85 -5.15
CA VAL A 27 -9.91 2.16 -4.36
C VAL A 27 -10.48 3.12 -3.32
N LEU A 28 -11.80 3.30 -3.30
CA LEU A 28 -12.49 4.18 -2.37
C LEU A 28 -13.58 3.43 -1.58
N PRO A 29 -13.73 3.68 -0.26
CA PRO A 29 -14.90 3.26 0.50
C PRO A 29 -16.18 3.82 -0.09
N GLN A 30 -17.30 3.13 0.09
CA GLN A 30 -18.59 3.50 -0.52
C GLN A 30 -18.99 4.97 -0.31
N ASN A 31 -18.74 5.52 0.89
CA ASN A 31 -19.08 6.91 1.22
C ASN A 31 -18.21 7.90 0.44
N ASP A 32 -16.90 7.65 0.36
CA ASP A 32 -15.96 8.51 -0.36
C ASP A 32 -16.06 8.35 -1.87
N TRP A 33 -16.40 7.15 -2.33
CA TRP A 33 -16.77 6.89 -3.71
C TRP A 33 -17.99 7.73 -4.12
N SER A 34 -19.05 7.72 -3.30
CA SER A 34 -20.23 8.55 -3.53
C SER A 34 -19.88 10.04 -3.50
N ARG A 35 -19.05 10.46 -2.53
CA ARG A 35 -18.54 11.83 -2.40
C ARG A 35 -17.74 12.27 -3.64
N LEU A 36 -16.97 11.37 -4.25
CA LEU A 36 -16.23 11.64 -5.49
C LEU A 36 -17.17 12.07 -6.63
N TYR A 37 -18.25 11.31 -6.85
CA TYR A 37 -19.25 11.65 -7.89
C TYR A 37 -20.04 12.93 -7.55
N MET A 38 -20.24 13.22 -6.27
CA MET A 38 -20.82 14.50 -5.84
C MET A 38 -19.95 15.71 -6.24
N TYR A 39 -18.62 15.63 -6.16
CA TYR A 39 -17.75 16.70 -6.67
C TYR A 39 -17.95 16.96 -8.18
N ALA A 40 -18.20 15.90 -8.95
CA ALA A 40 -18.44 15.98 -10.39
C ALA A 40 -19.84 16.50 -10.76
N ASN A 41 -20.78 16.55 -9.80
CA ASN A 41 -22.21 16.70 -10.05
C ASN A 41 -22.76 15.64 -11.03
N VAL A 42 -22.26 14.42 -10.91
CA VAL A 42 -22.67 13.26 -11.73
C VAL A 42 -23.25 12.20 -10.78
N ASN A 43 -24.23 11.43 -11.25
CA ASN A 43 -24.73 10.31 -10.47
C ASN A 43 -23.67 9.20 -10.44
N PRO A 44 -23.41 8.58 -9.28
CA PRO A 44 -22.55 7.41 -9.23
C PRO A 44 -23.12 6.30 -10.11
N PRO A 45 -22.27 5.48 -10.77
CA PRO A 45 -22.73 4.31 -11.51
C PRO A 45 -23.34 3.29 -10.55
N ASN A 46 -23.88 2.19 -11.07
CA ASN A 46 -24.34 1.10 -10.21
C ASN A 46 -23.14 0.44 -9.53
N ILE A 47 -23.32 0.04 -8.26
CA ILE A 47 -22.29 -0.67 -7.49
C ILE A 47 -21.91 -1.95 -8.23
N GLU A 48 -20.63 -2.10 -8.55
CA GLU A 48 -20.11 -3.32 -9.14
C GLU A 48 -20.06 -4.43 -8.08
N LEU A 49 -20.65 -5.57 -8.40
CA LEU A 49 -20.63 -6.75 -7.55
C LEU A 49 -19.40 -7.60 -7.87
N SER A 50 -18.78 -8.15 -6.84
CA SER A 50 -17.71 -9.12 -7.00
C SER A 50 -18.23 -10.42 -7.65
N HIS A 51 -17.31 -11.29 -8.06
CA HIS A 51 -17.63 -12.64 -8.58
C HIS A 51 -18.47 -13.49 -7.63
N ARG A 52 -18.62 -13.08 -6.35
CA ARG A 52 -19.42 -13.74 -5.32
C ARG A 52 -20.82 -13.17 -5.17
N GLY A 53 -21.23 -12.23 -6.03
CA GLY A 53 -22.55 -11.58 -5.97
C GLY A 53 -22.73 -10.61 -4.81
N ALA A 54 -21.65 -10.29 -4.09
CA ALA A 54 -21.64 -9.32 -2.99
C ALA A 54 -20.78 -8.09 -3.37
N PRO A 55 -21.07 -6.90 -2.82
CA PRO A 55 -20.21 -5.73 -3.00
C PRO A 55 -18.78 -6.05 -2.55
N PRO A 56 -17.76 -5.68 -3.33
CA PRO A 56 -16.38 -5.93 -2.98
C PRO A 56 -15.96 -5.12 -1.74
N THR A 57 -15.00 -5.66 -0.99
CA THR A 57 -14.41 -4.98 0.17
C THR A 57 -13.06 -4.37 -0.18
N TYR A 58 -12.66 -3.32 0.54
CA TYR A 58 -11.41 -2.58 0.34
C TYR A 58 -10.19 -3.52 0.28
N ASP A 59 -10.10 -4.40 1.26
CA ASP A 59 -9.06 -5.41 1.38
C ASP A 59 -9.17 -6.50 0.30
N GLY A 60 -10.38 -6.84 -0.15
CA GLY A 60 -10.60 -7.80 -1.24
C GLY A 60 -10.16 -7.26 -2.61
N LEU A 61 -10.23 -5.94 -2.79
CA LEU A 61 -9.77 -5.25 -4.00
C LEU A 61 -8.24 -5.12 -4.03
N LEU A 62 -7.62 -4.77 -2.91
CA LEU A 62 -6.15 -4.66 -2.80
C LEU A 62 -5.45 -6.02 -2.72
N PHE A 63 -6.05 -6.97 -2.00
CA PHE A 63 -5.51 -8.31 -1.78
C PHE A 63 -6.56 -9.34 -2.20
N PRO A 64 -6.60 -9.74 -3.48
CA PRO A 64 -7.59 -10.68 -3.98
C PRO A 64 -7.58 -12.01 -3.23
N ILE A 65 -8.78 -12.50 -2.89
CA ILE A 65 -8.96 -13.82 -2.27
C ILE A 65 -8.93 -14.87 -3.38
N PRO A 66 -8.11 -15.93 -3.27
CA PRO A 66 -8.06 -16.99 -4.26
C PRO A 66 -9.43 -17.62 -4.54
N PHE A 67 -9.65 -18.02 -5.79
CA PHE A 67 -10.88 -18.70 -6.20
C PHE A 67 -11.09 -19.98 -5.38
N GLY A 68 -12.34 -20.22 -4.95
CA GLY A 68 -12.72 -21.41 -4.19
C GLY A 68 -12.58 -21.29 -2.67
N VAL A 69 -11.84 -20.31 -2.15
CA VAL A 69 -11.74 -20.08 -0.70
C VAL A 69 -12.99 -19.36 -0.21
N ARG A 70 -13.79 -19.99 0.66
CA ARG A 70 -14.92 -19.31 1.32
C ARG A 70 -14.36 -18.52 2.51
N VAL A 71 -14.62 -17.23 2.54
CA VAL A 71 -14.28 -16.34 3.66
C VAL A 71 -15.60 -15.81 4.19
N ASP A 72 -15.81 -15.94 5.51
CA ASP A 72 -16.97 -15.36 6.18
C ASP A 72 -16.76 -13.84 6.30
N PRO A 73 -17.65 -12.99 5.76
CA PRO A 73 -17.58 -11.54 5.92
C PRO A 73 -17.64 -11.07 7.39
N SER A 74 -18.12 -11.91 8.30
CA SER A 74 -18.25 -11.60 9.74
C SER A 74 -16.94 -11.80 10.49
N GLU A 75 -15.99 -12.54 9.92
CA GLU A 75 -14.71 -12.84 10.55
C GLU A 75 -13.65 -11.79 10.21
N PRO A 76 -12.77 -11.45 11.17
CA PRO A 76 -11.65 -10.56 10.91
C PRO A 76 -10.69 -11.22 9.92
N ARG A 77 -10.24 -10.45 8.92
CA ARG A 77 -9.25 -10.91 7.95
C ARG A 77 -7.84 -10.59 8.42
N ALA A 78 -6.96 -11.58 8.39
CA ALA A 78 -5.53 -11.42 8.61
C ALA A 78 -4.75 -11.74 7.33
N ILE A 79 -3.85 -10.85 6.92
CA ILE A 79 -3.01 -11.00 5.74
C ILE A 79 -1.55 -10.99 6.17
N SER A 80 -0.91 -12.16 6.15
CA SER A 80 0.50 -12.30 6.53
C SER A 80 1.41 -12.36 5.32
N ARG A 81 2.52 -11.63 5.37
CA ARG A 81 3.49 -11.46 4.29
C ARG A 81 4.92 -11.47 4.81
N ARG A 82 5.85 -11.93 3.98
CA ARG A 82 7.29 -11.87 4.24
C ARG A 82 7.97 -10.96 3.23
N ARG A 83 8.87 -10.12 3.71
CA ARG A 83 9.60 -9.17 2.87
C ARG A 83 11.06 -9.04 3.30
N ARG A 84 11.96 -8.98 2.33
CA ARG A 84 13.36 -8.62 2.58
C ARG A 84 13.53 -7.11 2.44
N VAL A 85 14.09 -6.49 3.47
CA VAL A 85 14.29 -5.03 3.54
C VAL A 85 15.78 -4.75 3.70
N ARG A 86 16.31 -3.85 2.89
CA ARG A 86 17.70 -3.40 3.02
C ARG A 86 17.78 -2.35 4.11
N VAL A 87 18.50 -2.67 5.18
CA VAL A 87 18.74 -1.83 6.35
C VAL A 87 20.20 -1.39 6.34
N TYR A 88 20.49 -0.22 6.90
CA TYR A 88 21.85 0.24 7.10
C TYR A 88 22.12 0.27 8.60
N THR A 89 23.11 -0.51 9.04
CA THR A 89 23.54 -0.53 10.44
C THR A 89 24.25 0.77 10.81
N GLU A 90 24.56 0.98 12.10
CA GLU A 90 25.30 2.15 12.58
C GLU A 90 26.65 2.33 11.84
N ASP A 91 27.28 1.22 11.45
CA ASP A 91 28.50 1.17 10.64
C ASP A 91 28.30 1.55 9.15
N ARG A 92 27.08 1.96 8.77
CA ARG A 92 26.63 2.24 7.39
C ARG A 92 26.79 1.07 6.43
N LYS A 93 26.90 -0.16 6.95
CA LYS A 93 26.95 -1.36 6.13
C LYS A 93 25.53 -1.80 5.77
N PRO A 94 25.26 -2.16 4.51
CA PRO A 94 23.96 -2.68 4.12
C PRO A 94 23.78 -4.10 4.68
N VAL A 95 22.71 -4.32 5.42
CA VAL A 95 22.26 -5.62 5.93
C VAL A 95 20.86 -5.89 5.41
N VAL A 96 20.52 -7.15 5.14
CA VAL A 96 19.17 -7.54 4.73
C VAL A 96 18.41 -8.06 5.94
N SER A 97 17.33 -7.37 6.31
CA SER A 97 16.41 -7.76 7.38
C SER A 97 15.21 -8.51 6.80
N GLN A 98 14.79 -9.60 7.45
CA GLN A 98 13.61 -10.37 7.04
C GLN A 98 12.39 -9.96 7.88
N HIS A 99 11.47 -9.24 7.25
CA HIS A 99 10.22 -8.76 7.85
C HIS A 99 9.11 -9.79 7.70
N HIS A 100 8.40 -10.05 8.79
CA HIS A 100 7.20 -10.87 8.87
C HIS A 100 6.03 -9.98 9.28
N ASN A 101 5.24 -9.56 8.30
CA ASN A 101 4.21 -8.54 8.49
C ASN A 101 2.84 -9.19 8.53
N THR A 102 1.96 -8.74 9.43
CA THR A 102 0.55 -9.15 9.45
C THR A 102 -0.34 -7.92 9.44
N LEU A 103 -1.26 -7.87 8.47
CA LEU A 103 -2.31 -6.85 8.38
C LEU A 103 -3.63 -7.42 8.90
N PHE A 104 -4.23 -6.77 9.88
CA PHE A 104 -5.50 -7.13 10.49
C PHE A 104 -6.60 -6.15 10.06
N ILE A 105 -7.70 -6.69 9.54
CA ILE A 105 -8.91 -5.96 9.16
C ILE A 105 -10.08 -6.58 9.91
N TYR A 106 -10.58 -5.89 10.93
CA TYR A 106 -11.61 -6.44 11.82
C TYR A 106 -13.03 -6.31 11.27
N LYS A 107 -13.28 -5.41 10.31
CA LYS A 107 -14.59 -5.19 9.71
C LYS A 107 -14.47 -5.05 8.20
N PRO A 108 -15.34 -5.69 7.42
CA PRO A 108 -15.36 -5.49 5.98
C PRO A 108 -15.72 -4.03 5.66
N ILE A 109 -14.96 -3.41 4.78
CA ILE A 109 -15.25 -2.06 4.28
C ILE A 109 -15.67 -2.17 2.83
N TYR A 110 -16.95 -2.02 2.53
CA TYR A 110 -17.41 -2.01 1.13
C TYR A 110 -16.80 -0.85 0.37
N SER A 111 -16.27 -1.16 -0.81
CA SER A 111 -15.47 -0.23 -1.60
C SER A 111 -15.66 -0.47 -3.09
N GLN A 112 -15.27 0.51 -3.89
CA GLN A 112 -15.32 0.45 -5.34
C GLN A 112 -14.00 0.93 -5.91
N VAL A 113 -13.65 0.43 -7.10
CA VAL A 113 -12.49 0.91 -7.85
C VAL A 113 -12.95 2.05 -8.74
N VAL A 114 -12.18 3.14 -8.76
CA VAL A 114 -12.40 4.26 -9.67
C VAL A 114 -11.23 4.32 -10.64
N SER A 115 -11.49 3.94 -11.88
CA SER A 115 -10.56 4.05 -13.00
C SER A 115 -10.78 5.35 -13.78
N GLU A 116 -12.02 5.83 -13.87
CA GLU A 116 -12.36 7.03 -14.62
C GLU A 116 -13.52 7.79 -13.98
N THR A 117 -13.49 9.12 -14.12
CA THR A 117 -14.63 9.97 -13.76
C THR A 117 -14.81 11.09 -14.78
N ALA A 118 -16.06 11.34 -15.14
CA ALA A 118 -16.43 12.50 -15.93
C ALA A 118 -16.55 13.75 -15.05
N PHE A 119 -16.20 14.91 -15.58
CA PHE A 119 -16.38 16.21 -14.92
C PHE A 119 -16.72 17.30 -15.94
N SER A 120 -17.30 18.39 -15.46
CA SER A 120 -17.74 19.52 -16.28
C SER A 120 -16.81 20.73 -16.20
N HIS A 121 -16.12 20.91 -15.07
CA HIS A 121 -15.25 22.06 -14.84
C HIS A 121 -13.93 21.64 -14.16
N PRO A 122 -12.75 22.11 -14.61
CA PRO A 122 -11.44 21.70 -14.05
C PRO A 122 -11.31 21.90 -12.53
N ARG A 123 -12.00 22.90 -11.97
CA ARG A 123 -12.08 23.10 -10.52
C ARG A 123 -12.61 21.88 -9.77
N GLN A 124 -13.57 21.13 -10.33
CA GLN A 124 -14.09 19.92 -9.72
C GLN A 124 -12.99 18.87 -9.54
N LEU A 125 -12.07 18.75 -10.51
CA LEU A 125 -10.92 17.87 -10.38
C LEU A 125 -10.02 18.32 -9.22
N VAL A 126 -9.74 19.61 -9.11
CA VAL A 126 -8.95 20.17 -7.99
C VAL A 126 -9.60 19.85 -6.64
N ASP A 127 -10.93 19.93 -6.54
CA ASP A 127 -11.68 19.62 -5.33
C ASP A 127 -11.66 18.11 -4.99
N MET A 128 -11.50 17.22 -6.00
CA MET A 128 -11.36 15.77 -5.80
C MET A 128 -9.95 15.34 -5.39
N LEU A 129 -8.91 16.10 -5.78
CA LEU A 129 -7.51 15.71 -5.56
C LEU A 129 -7.14 15.38 -4.11
N PRO A 130 -7.60 16.12 -3.08
CA PRO A 130 -7.27 15.78 -1.69
C PRO A 130 -7.77 14.39 -1.31
N LEU A 131 -9.00 14.03 -1.69
CA LEU A 131 -9.58 12.72 -1.45
C LEU A 131 -8.83 11.62 -2.22
N LEU A 132 -8.56 11.86 -3.50
CA LEU A 132 -7.85 10.90 -4.35
C LEU A 132 -6.43 10.63 -3.84
N ARG A 133 -5.70 11.67 -3.43
CA ARG A 133 -4.35 11.54 -2.86
C ARG A 133 -4.34 10.76 -1.54
N GLN A 134 -5.33 10.97 -0.69
CA GLN A 134 -5.46 10.24 0.58
C GLN A 134 -5.52 8.73 0.34
N TYR A 135 -6.41 8.29 -0.55
CA TYR A 135 -6.59 6.86 -0.83
C TYR A 135 -5.54 6.27 -1.76
N ALA A 136 -4.96 7.07 -2.66
CA ALA A 136 -3.79 6.67 -3.43
C ALA A 136 -2.59 6.41 -2.51
N PHE A 137 -2.31 7.32 -1.57
CA PHE A 137 -1.23 7.14 -0.58
C PHE A 137 -1.46 5.88 0.26
N LEU A 138 -2.67 5.67 0.79
CA LEU A 138 -3.01 4.45 1.54
C LEU A 138 -2.79 3.18 0.71
N SER A 139 -3.26 3.18 -0.54
CA SER A 139 -3.12 2.02 -1.44
C SER A 139 -1.65 1.73 -1.73
N THR A 140 -0.84 2.76 -2.01
CA THR A 140 0.62 2.64 -2.21
C THR A 140 1.31 2.11 -0.96
N LEU A 141 0.95 2.63 0.22
CA LEU A 141 1.53 2.22 1.49
C LEU A 141 1.26 0.74 1.78
N LEU A 142 0.03 0.28 1.54
CA LEU A 142 -0.38 -1.11 1.70
C LEU A 142 0.26 -2.02 0.65
N GLU A 143 0.30 -1.61 -0.61
CA GLU A 143 0.91 -2.37 -1.70
C GLU A 143 2.43 -2.54 -1.50
N ASN A 144 3.13 -1.48 -1.08
CA ASN A 144 4.56 -1.59 -0.77
C ASN A 144 4.82 -2.52 0.43
N SER A 145 3.93 -2.52 1.43
CA SER A 145 4.15 -3.24 2.69
C SER A 145 3.63 -4.69 2.68
N PHE A 146 2.60 -5.00 1.89
CA PHE A 146 1.87 -6.28 1.87
C PHE A 146 1.53 -6.82 0.47
N GLY A 147 1.83 -6.06 -0.58
CA GLY A 147 1.45 -6.36 -1.95
C GLY A 147 2.43 -7.23 -2.72
N SER A 148 2.52 -7.00 -4.03
CA SER A 148 3.24 -7.80 -5.03
C SER A 148 4.72 -8.02 -4.75
N LYS A 149 5.37 -7.10 -4.03
CA LYS A 149 6.80 -7.19 -3.64
C LYS A 149 7.04 -8.11 -2.44
N THR A 150 5.98 -8.69 -1.89
CA THR A 150 6.05 -9.55 -0.69
C THR A 150 5.66 -10.98 -1.02
N SER A 151 6.17 -11.92 -0.23
CA SER A 151 5.88 -13.35 -0.38
C SER A 151 4.87 -13.82 0.65
N ASP A 152 3.99 -14.75 0.27
CA ASP A 152 3.08 -15.39 1.22
C ASP A 152 3.87 -16.15 2.28
N SER A 153 3.56 -15.91 3.55
CA SER A 153 4.21 -16.58 4.70
C SER A 153 4.03 -18.10 4.71
N LEU A 154 3.06 -18.61 3.93
CA LEU A 154 2.72 -20.03 3.76
C LEU A 154 3.50 -20.72 2.64
N SER A 155 4.32 -20.00 1.88
CA SER A 155 5.19 -20.65 0.89
C SER A 155 6.38 -21.34 1.62
N PRO A 156 6.50 -22.67 1.58
CA PRO A 156 7.68 -23.33 2.10
C PRO A 156 8.86 -22.92 1.22
N ALA A 157 9.98 -22.58 1.85
CA ALA A 157 11.26 -22.47 1.18
C ALA A 157 11.44 -23.69 0.27
N GLN A 158 11.59 -23.45 -1.05
CA GLN A 158 11.95 -24.49 -1.99
C GLN A 158 13.37 -24.96 -1.65
N ASN A 159 13.46 -25.93 -0.75
CA ASN A 159 14.61 -26.81 -0.61
C ASN A 159 14.74 -27.59 -1.91
N LYS A 160 15.54 -27.07 -2.85
CA LYS A 160 16.06 -27.88 -3.95
C LYS A 160 17.25 -28.65 -3.42
N SER A 161 17.01 -29.87 -2.95
CA SER A 161 18.04 -30.91 -2.88
C SER A 161 18.04 -31.73 -4.19
N PRO A 162 19.20 -32.26 -4.60
CA PRO A 162 19.46 -32.70 -5.96
C PRO A 162 19.20 -34.20 -6.14
N GLY A 163 18.75 -34.62 -7.34
CA GLY A 163 18.68 -36.03 -7.69
C GLY A 163 17.88 -36.36 -8.93
N GLU A 164 18.61 -36.55 -10.04
CA GLU A 164 18.40 -37.58 -11.05
C GLU A 164 17.35 -37.40 -12.18
N GLY A 165 17.87 -37.28 -13.41
CA GLY A 165 17.37 -38.09 -14.52
C GLY A 165 16.79 -37.40 -15.76
N THR A 166 17.64 -37.21 -16.77
CA THR A 166 17.39 -37.57 -18.20
C THR A 166 17.05 -36.47 -19.24
N LYS A 167 18.15 -36.03 -19.90
CA LYS A 167 18.39 -35.80 -21.35
C LYS A 167 18.03 -34.47 -22.04
N PRO A 168 18.86 -34.06 -23.03
CA PRO A 168 19.03 -32.67 -23.44
C PRO A 168 18.18 -32.32 -24.66
N LYS A 169 17.59 -31.12 -24.67
CA LYS A 169 17.14 -30.45 -25.89
C LYS A 169 18.05 -29.27 -26.15
N SER A 170 18.74 -29.33 -27.28
CA SER A 170 19.56 -28.28 -27.88
C SER A 170 18.81 -26.96 -27.94
N GLN A 171 19.30 -25.94 -27.21
CA GLN A 171 18.81 -24.57 -27.30
C GLN A 171 19.58 -23.81 -28.38
N ILE A 172 18.87 -23.36 -29.40
CA ILE A 172 19.31 -22.31 -30.32
C ILE A 172 19.18 -21.00 -29.55
N THR A 173 20.31 -20.40 -29.16
CA THR A 173 20.34 -19.09 -28.49
C THR A 173 20.28 -17.99 -29.54
N THR A 174 19.31 -17.08 -29.41
CA THR A 174 19.27 -15.86 -30.23
C THR A 174 20.04 -14.73 -29.55
N THR A 175 20.43 -13.70 -30.31
CA THR A 175 21.16 -12.53 -29.80
C THR A 175 20.47 -11.84 -28.62
N LYS A 176 19.14 -11.93 -28.53
CA LYS A 176 18.36 -11.41 -27.39
C LYS A 176 18.65 -12.15 -26.08
N ASP A 177 18.90 -13.46 -26.13
CA ASP A 177 19.26 -14.27 -24.95
C ASP A 177 20.69 -13.97 -24.49
N GLN A 178 21.58 -13.60 -25.41
CA GLN A 178 22.94 -13.17 -25.07
C GLN A 178 22.94 -11.80 -24.38
N VAL A 179 22.09 -10.87 -24.83
CA VAL A 179 21.92 -9.55 -24.19
C VAL A 179 21.29 -9.69 -22.79
N ALA A 180 20.31 -10.58 -22.62
CA ALA A 180 19.73 -10.85 -21.31
C ALA A 180 20.77 -11.42 -20.32
N ARG A 181 21.62 -12.35 -20.77
CA ARG A 181 22.73 -12.87 -19.95
C ARG A 181 23.80 -11.83 -19.63
N PHE A 182 24.03 -10.89 -20.53
CA PHE A 182 24.97 -9.79 -20.29
C PHE A 182 24.43 -8.80 -19.26
N MET A 183 23.12 -8.50 -19.29
CA MET A 183 22.45 -7.70 -18.26
C MET A 183 22.38 -8.39 -16.90
N GLU A 184 22.34 -9.72 -16.86
CA GLU A 184 22.44 -10.51 -15.61
C GLU A 184 23.88 -10.57 -15.04
N MET A 185 24.91 -10.28 -15.85
CA MET A 185 26.31 -10.27 -15.42
C MET A 185 26.76 -8.95 -14.76
N GLU A 186 25.96 -7.88 -14.85
CA GLU A 186 26.24 -6.58 -14.19
C GLU A 186 25.58 -6.43 -12.81
N GLU A 187 25.07 -7.50 -12.18
CA GLU A 187 24.81 -7.47 -10.74
C GLU A 187 26.10 -7.82 -9.96
N PRO A 188 26.73 -6.87 -9.24
CA PRO A 188 27.83 -7.21 -8.35
C PRO A 188 27.28 -7.96 -7.13
N GLY A 189 27.58 -9.26 -7.05
CA GLY A 189 27.71 -9.95 -5.77
C GLY A 189 26.67 -11.02 -5.45
N LYS A 190 26.64 -12.13 -6.22
CA LYS A 190 26.33 -13.44 -5.61
C LYS A 190 27.57 -13.92 -4.83
N GLN A 191 27.72 -13.45 -3.60
CA GLN A 191 28.52 -14.15 -2.58
C GLN A 191 27.58 -14.84 -1.59
N PRO A 192 27.91 -16.05 -1.12
CA PRO A 192 27.14 -16.71 -0.07
C PRO A 192 27.55 -16.09 1.28
N ASP A 193 27.01 -14.91 1.59
CA ASP A 193 27.35 -14.21 2.82
C ASP A 193 26.37 -14.58 3.95
N THR A 194 26.89 -15.39 4.87
CA THR A 194 26.43 -15.56 6.25
C THR A 194 26.40 -14.20 6.97
N THR A 195 25.40 -13.37 6.65
CA THR A 195 25.06 -12.17 7.40
C THR A 195 23.88 -12.51 8.32
N LEU A 196 23.99 -12.14 9.59
CA LEU A 196 22.94 -12.32 10.60
C LEU A 196 21.62 -11.77 10.05
N GLU A 197 20.70 -12.65 9.67
CA GLU A 197 19.36 -12.24 9.24
C GLU A 197 18.59 -11.79 10.48
N GLU A 198 18.61 -10.48 10.74
CA GLU A 198 17.71 -9.91 11.73
C GLU A 198 16.27 -10.18 11.28
N LYS A 199 15.55 -10.93 12.11
CA LYS A 199 14.14 -11.22 11.90
C LYS A 199 13.32 -10.15 12.62
N MET A 200 12.56 -9.39 11.85
CA MET A 200 11.64 -8.37 12.34
C MET A 200 10.21 -8.81 12.06
N SER A 201 9.29 -8.49 12.99
CA SER A 201 7.86 -8.73 12.85
C SER A 201 7.09 -7.44 13.03
N MET A 202 6.09 -7.20 12.19
CA MET A 202 5.26 -6.00 12.25
C MET A 202 3.79 -6.35 12.13
N ASP A 203 3.01 -5.94 13.11
CA ASP A 203 1.56 -6.10 13.07
C ASP A 203 0.93 -4.74 12.79
N VAL A 204 -0.03 -4.73 11.86
CA VAL A 204 -0.71 -3.53 11.41
C VAL A 204 -2.21 -3.75 11.50
N ILE A 205 -2.93 -2.86 12.16
CA ILE A 205 -4.39 -2.85 12.16
C ILE A 205 -4.88 -1.72 11.27
N LEU A 206 -5.79 -2.02 10.35
CA LEU A 206 -6.35 -1.06 9.40
C LEU A 206 -7.82 -0.78 9.70
N TRP A 207 -8.15 0.51 9.80
CA TRP A 207 -9.51 1.03 9.72
C TRP A 207 -9.59 2.02 8.57
N VAL A 208 -10.62 1.93 7.73
CA VAL A 208 -10.75 2.82 6.56
C VAL A 208 -11.90 3.82 6.73
N HIS A 209 -12.86 3.55 7.60
CA HIS A 209 -14.04 4.39 7.83
C HIS A 209 -14.13 4.83 9.31
N PRO A 210 -14.43 6.12 9.60
CA PRO A 210 -14.78 7.21 8.67
C PRO A 210 -13.57 7.88 7.99
N LEU A 211 -12.36 7.62 8.47
CA LEU A 211 -11.10 8.08 7.89
C LEU A 211 -10.07 6.95 7.96
N PRO A 212 -9.12 6.86 7.03
CA PRO A 212 -8.05 5.88 7.09
C PRO A 212 -7.16 6.05 8.31
N HIS A 213 -7.06 4.98 9.09
CA HIS A 213 -6.32 4.90 10.33
C HIS A 213 -5.55 3.58 10.38
N LEU A 214 -4.32 3.65 10.88
CA LEU A 214 -3.42 2.52 11.01
C LEU A 214 -2.85 2.50 12.42
N GLN A 215 -2.80 1.33 13.03
CA GLN A 215 -2.02 1.09 14.23
C GLN A 215 -0.90 0.13 13.87
N VAL A 216 0.35 0.52 14.11
CA VAL A 216 1.56 -0.21 13.71
C VAL A 216 2.31 -0.61 14.98
N VAL A 217 2.52 -1.92 15.15
CA VAL A 217 3.16 -2.51 16.32
C VAL A 217 4.37 -3.33 15.87
N PHE A 218 5.53 -3.08 16.48
CA PHE A 218 6.77 -3.78 16.14
C PHE A 218 7.76 -3.81 17.31
N PRO A 219 8.66 -4.82 17.37
CA PRO A 219 9.67 -4.89 18.41
C PRO A 219 10.76 -3.83 18.17
N MET A 220 11.28 -3.27 19.25
CA MET A 220 12.30 -2.23 19.27
C MET A 220 13.29 -2.51 20.40
N GLY A 221 14.25 -3.39 20.13
CA GLY A 221 15.17 -3.89 21.15
C GLY A 221 14.43 -4.63 22.27
N LYS A 222 14.45 -4.06 23.48
CA LYS A 222 13.73 -4.61 24.65
C LYS A 222 12.29 -4.10 24.80
N ALA A 223 11.90 -3.09 24.04
CA ALA A 223 10.57 -2.50 24.07
C ALA A 223 9.74 -2.92 22.84
N THR A 224 8.44 -2.64 22.88
CA THR A 224 7.54 -2.77 21.73
C THR A 224 7.01 -1.40 21.37
N ALA A 225 7.28 -0.96 20.15
CA ALA A 225 6.71 0.25 19.59
C ALA A 225 5.25 0.00 19.20
N ASN A 226 4.38 0.94 19.53
CA ASN A 226 2.97 0.98 19.18
C ASN A 226 2.64 2.41 18.76
N ILE A 227 2.39 2.60 17.46
CA ILE A 227 2.18 3.92 16.87
C ILE A 227 0.86 3.92 16.11
N THR A 228 0.04 4.91 16.38
CA THR A 228 -1.29 5.07 15.80
C THR A 228 -1.31 6.32 14.91
N LEU A 229 -1.65 6.16 13.64
CA LEU A 229 -1.54 7.20 12.62
C LEU A 229 -2.81 7.34 11.76
N LYS A 230 -3.19 8.57 11.45
CA LYS A 230 -4.27 8.94 10.52
C LYS A 230 -3.68 9.39 9.20
N ILE A 231 -4.32 9.01 8.10
CA ILE A 231 -4.03 9.58 6.78
C ILE A 231 -5.15 10.57 6.47
N LEU A 232 -4.80 11.85 6.39
CA LEU A 232 -5.71 12.95 6.13
C LEU A 232 -5.87 13.18 4.61
N GLU A 233 -6.84 14.03 4.26
CA GLU A 233 -6.97 14.52 2.89
C GLU A 233 -5.63 15.09 2.39
N GLY A 234 -5.29 14.81 1.13
CA GLY A 234 -4.00 15.17 0.54
C GLY A 234 -2.89 14.14 0.75
N GLY A 235 -3.13 13.08 1.53
CA GLY A 235 -2.11 12.05 1.82
C GLY A 235 -1.18 12.40 2.98
N THR A 236 -1.53 13.42 3.77
CA THR A 236 -0.76 13.85 4.95
C THR A 236 -0.93 12.83 6.08
N VAL A 237 0.16 12.49 6.75
CA VAL A 237 0.17 11.53 7.86
C VAL A 237 0.26 12.29 9.19
N GLU A 238 -0.74 12.06 10.04
CA GLU A 238 -0.77 12.56 11.41
C GLU A 238 -0.55 11.40 12.39
N VAL A 239 0.48 11.50 13.23
CA VAL A 239 0.69 10.57 14.35
C VAL A 239 -0.16 11.01 15.53
N VAL A 240 -1.19 10.22 15.83
CA VAL A 240 -2.16 10.53 16.91
C VAL A 240 -1.58 10.13 18.26
N ASP A 241 -1.11 8.90 18.34
CA ASP A 241 -0.60 8.30 19.56
C ASP A 241 0.67 7.50 19.27
N ASP A 242 1.61 7.53 20.22
CA ASP A 242 2.85 6.78 20.14
C ASP A 242 3.40 6.54 21.53
N ASN A 243 4.13 5.43 21.71
CA ASN A 243 4.81 5.10 22.96
C ASN A 243 6.34 5.10 22.84
N ILE A 244 6.87 5.71 21.77
CA ILE A 244 8.32 5.69 21.45
C ILE A 244 8.98 7.05 21.65
N LEU A 245 8.22 8.14 21.60
CA LEU A 245 8.69 9.46 21.95
C LEU A 245 8.52 9.62 23.46
N GLY A 246 9.62 9.78 24.19
CA GLY A 246 9.56 10.11 25.62
C GLY A 246 8.86 11.46 25.85
N GLU A 247 8.43 11.72 27.09
CA GLU A 247 7.76 12.98 27.51
C GLU A 247 8.54 14.27 27.13
N ASN A 248 9.82 14.14 26.75
CA ASN A 248 10.67 15.20 26.25
C ASN A 248 10.39 15.64 24.79
N ALA A 249 9.35 15.12 24.13
CA ALA A 249 8.92 15.59 22.80
C ALA A 249 8.53 17.08 22.75
N HIS A 250 8.44 17.75 23.91
CA HIS A 250 8.18 19.20 24.04
C HIS A 250 9.36 20.02 24.59
N GLY A 251 10.53 19.42 24.83
CA GLY A 251 11.65 20.09 25.49
C GLY A 251 12.98 19.85 24.77
N ALA A 252 13.67 20.92 24.43
CA ALA A 252 14.97 20.92 23.77
C ALA A 252 15.94 19.88 24.36
N ALA A 253 16.17 18.79 23.62
CA ALA A 253 17.21 17.83 23.96
C ALA A 253 18.58 18.48 23.70
N ASN A 254 19.26 18.85 24.78
CA ASN A 254 20.66 19.26 24.77
C ASN A 254 21.53 18.04 24.40
N GLY A 255 21.76 17.86 23.09
CA GLY A 255 22.60 16.79 22.58
C GLY A 255 22.41 16.63 21.07
N LYS A 256 23.49 16.31 20.34
CA LYS A 256 23.57 16.24 18.86
C LYS A 256 22.55 15.33 18.13
N ARG A 257 21.60 14.70 18.82
CA ARG A 257 20.50 13.93 18.20
C ARG A 257 19.31 14.86 18.03
N ARG A 258 18.98 15.20 16.77
CA ARG A 258 17.78 15.97 16.39
C ARG A 258 16.56 15.38 17.12
N ALA A 259 15.86 16.19 17.90
CA ALA A 259 14.66 15.74 18.62
C ALA A 259 13.64 15.19 17.60
N PHE A 260 13.20 13.95 17.80
CA PHE A 260 12.14 13.35 17.00
C PHE A 260 10.79 13.85 17.52
N THR A 261 9.97 14.36 16.63
CA THR A 261 8.61 14.80 16.92
C THR A 261 7.61 13.94 16.15
N LYS A 262 6.34 13.94 16.59
CA LYS A 262 5.24 13.26 15.89
C LYS A 262 5.15 13.66 14.42
N GLU A 263 5.34 14.95 14.12
CA GLU A 263 5.33 15.48 12.75
C GLU A 263 6.51 14.95 11.93
N SER A 264 7.68 14.75 12.55
CA SER A 264 8.84 14.18 11.87
C SER A 264 8.63 12.71 11.51
N LEU A 265 7.94 11.95 12.36
CA LEU A 265 7.58 10.55 12.10
C LEU A 265 6.56 10.46 10.95
N GLY A 266 5.53 11.32 10.97
CA GLY A 266 4.52 11.40 9.90
C GLY A 266 5.13 11.76 8.55
N ARG A 267 5.91 12.84 8.49
CA ARG A 267 6.60 13.26 7.26
C ARG A 267 7.58 12.21 6.73
N ALA A 268 8.25 11.47 7.61
CA ALA A 268 9.11 10.38 7.19
C ALA A 268 8.31 9.29 6.48
N LEU A 269 7.12 8.96 6.98
CA LEU A 269 6.23 7.97 6.35
C LEU A 269 5.69 8.46 5.01
N GLU A 270 5.29 9.74 4.93
CA GLU A 270 4.85 10.39 3.68
C GLU A 270 5.90 10.26 2.56
N HIS A 271 7.19 10.45 2.89
CA HIS A 271 8.27 10.33 1.91
C HIS A 271 8.66 8.89 1.58
N MET A 272 8.52 7.96 2.51
CA MET A 272 8.93 6.57 2.31
C MET A 272 7.86 5.74 1.62
N GLU A 273 6.59 6.04 1.86
CA GLU A 273 5.42 5.32 1.35
C GLU A 273 5.49 3.80 1.63
N ASP A 274 6.17 3.42 2.70
CA ASP A 274 6.56 2.04 2.99
C ASP A 274 6.76 1.82 4.49
N LEU A 275 5.85 1.06 5.12
CA LEU A 275 5.89 0.79 6.56
C LEU A 275 7.15 0.03 6.96
N CYS A 276 7.62 -0.89 6.11
CA CYS A 276 8.78 -1.72 6.44
C CYS A 276 10.04 -0.87 6.56
N LYS A 277 10.23 0.05 5.61
CA LYS A 277 11.36 1.01 5.64
C LYS A 277 11.20 2.02 6.77
N TRP A 278 9.99 2.50 7.00
CA TRP A 278 9.69 3.48 8.05
C TRP A 278 10.00 2.91 9.44
N VAL A 279 9.61 1.67 9.72
CA VAL A 279 9.93 1.01 10.98
C VAL A 279 11.44 0.82 11.17
N GLU A 280 12.18 0.41 10.14
CA GLU A 280 13.64 0.29 10.24
C GLU A 280 14.32 1.67 10.40
N TRP A 281 13.78 2.70 9.77
CA TRP A 281 14.22 4.07 9.96
C TRP A 281 14.01 4.54 11.42
N ILE A 282 12.89 4.17 12.05
CA ILE A 282 12.63 4.42 13.47
C ILE A 282 13.62 3.65 14.34
N ARG A 283 13.76 2.33 14.13
CA ARG A 283 14.67 1.46 14.90
C ARG A 283 16.09 2.00 14.86
N THR A 284 16.64 2.26 13.68
CA THR A 284 18.02 2.79 13.52
C THR A 284 18.27 4.16 14.17
N ARG A 285 17.23 4.89 14.60
CA ARG A 285 17.36 6.25 15.18
C ARG A 285 17.00 6.34 16.65
N LEU A 286 16.07 5.48 17.09
CA LEU A 286 15.48 5.56 18.42
C LEU A 286 15.72 4.30 19.25
N SER A 287 16.20 3.19 18.68
CA SER A 287 16.53 2.01 19.48
C SER A 287 17.79 2.28 20.31
N ASP A 288 17.68 2.10 21.63
CA ASP A 288 18.81 2.08 22.56
C ASP A 288 19.52 0.72 22.59
#